data_AF-A0A5K1B482-F1
#
_entry.id   AF-A0A5K1B482-F1
#
_cell.length_a   1.000
_cell.length_b   1.000
_cell.length_c   1.000
_cell.angle_alpha   90.00
_cell.angle_beta   90.00
_cell.angle_gamma   90.00
#
_symmetry.space_group_name_H-M   'P 1'
#
loop_
_entity.id
_entity.type
_entity.pdbx_description
1 polymer ?
#
loop_
_entity_poly.entity_id
_entity_poly.type
_entity_poly.pdbx_seq_one_letter_code
_entity_poly.pdbx_strand_id
1 'polypeptide(L)'
;MGSVGEGVAVRAVKTLGRGFDLTCDFRLNFCKGTGSSGGRLVELDESNVRDVHIAGVGSIPAVPRDIGCDKGDRLRFRSDVLEFNQ
;
A
#
# COMPACT_ATOMS: atom_id res chain seq x y z
N MET A 1 -2.63 -20.30 20.28
CA MET A 1 -1.60 -19.82 19.34
C MET A 1 -1.90 -18.37 19.00
N GLY A 2 -1.17 -17.44 19.61
CA GLY A 2 -1.35 -16.01 19.31
C GLY A 2 -0.90 -15.74 17.88
N SER A 3 -1.73 -15.04 17.10
CA SER A 3 -1.35 -14.58 15.77
C SER A 3 -0.12 -13.69 15.91
N VAL A 4 0.98 -14.11 15.28
CA VAL A 4 2.12 -13.22 15.05
C VAL A 4 1.56 -12.03 14.28
N GLY A 5 1.61 -10.84 14.88
CA GLY A 5 1.15 -9.62 14.24
C GLY A 5 1.87 -9.45 12.91
N GLU A 6 1.10 -9.43 11.81
CA GLU A 6 1.66 -9.23 10.48
C GLU A 6 2.42 -7.90 10.43
N GLY A 7 3.67 -7.93 9.97
CA GLY A 7 4.51 -6.74 9.86
C GLY A 7 3.85 -5.69 8.94
N VAL A 8 3.98 -4.41 9.31
CA VAL A 8 3.34 -3.29 8.60
C VAL A 8 3.66 -3.26 7.10
N ALA A 9 4.87 -3.68 6.73
CA ALA A 9 5.32 -3.73 5.34
C ALA A 9 4.59 -4.81 4.52
N VAL A 10 4.36 -5.99 5.11
CA VAL A 10 3.59 -7.06 4.49
C VAL A 10 2.14 -6.62 4.31
N ARG A 11 1.58 -5.98 5.34
CA ARG A 11 0.23 -5.41 5.27
C ARG A 11 0.13 -4.35 4.17
N ALA A 12 1.13 -3.47 4.03
CA ALA A 12 1.17 -2.47 2.98
C ALA A 12 1.11 -3.10 1.57
N VAL A 13 1.93 -4.13 1.30
CA VAL A 13 1.92 -4.86 0.02
C VAL A 13 0.55 -5.48 -0.27
N LYS A 14 -0.12 -6.08 0.73
CA LYS A 14 -1.46 -6.67 0.57
C LYS A 14 -2.57 -5.63 0.32
N THR A 15 -2.35 -4.37 0.67
CA THR A 15 -3.32 -3.28 0.44
C THR A 15 -3.19 -2.63 -0.93
N LEU A 16 -2.06 -2.77 -1.63
CA LEU A 16 -1.88 -2.17 -2.94
C LEU A 16 -2.93 -2.66 -3.93
N GLY A 17 -3.44 -1.75 -4.76
CA GLY A 17 -4.51 -2.03 -5.70
C GLY A 17 -5.91 -2.11 -5.10
N ARG A 18 -6.09 -1.91 -3.79
CA ARG A 18 -7.41 -1.81 -3.15
C ARG A 18 -7.87 -0.35 -3.05
N GLY A 19 -9.17 -0.16 -2.84
CA GLY A 19 -9.74 1.16 -2.54
C GLY A 19 -9.56 1.55 -1.06
N PHE A 20 -9.64 2.85 -0.77
CA PHE A 20 -9.62 3.41 0.59
C PHE A 20 -10.90 4.19 0.87
N ASP A 21 -11.16 4.42 2.16
CA ASP A 21 -12.27 5.28 2.54
C ASP A 21 -11.90 6.76 2.49
N LEU A 22 -12.26 7.42 1.38
CA LEU A 22 -11.91 8.82 1.11
C LEU A 22 -12.47 9.78 2.16
N THR A 23 -13.60 9.46 2.78
CA THR A 23 -14.21 10.28 3.84
C THR A 23 -13.49 10.17 5.19
N CYS A 24 -12.61 9.19 5.35
CA CYS A 24 -11.83 8.99 6.56
C CYS A 24 -10.36 9.37 6.35
N ASP A 25 -9.59 8.48 5.72
CA ASP A 25 -8.13 8.60 5.58
C ASP A 25 -7.62 7.57 4.55
N PHE A 26 -6.41 7.78 4.03
CA PHE A 26 -5.73 6.85 3.12
C PHE A 26 -4.74 5.91 3.82
N ARG A 27 -4.61 5.99 5.16
CA ARG A 27 -3.80 5.05 5.95
C ARG A 27 -4.32 3.61 5.84
N LEU A 28 -3.43 2.65 6.04
CA LEU A 28 -3.70 1.19 5.93
C LEU A 28 -4.92 0.68 6.71
N ASN A 29 -5.32 1.36 7.79
CA ASN A 29 -6.48 0.98 8.60
C ASN A 29 -7.83 1.27 7.93
N PHE A 30 -7.84 2.11 6.90
CA PHE A 30 -9.04 2.52 6.15
C PHE A 30 -9.07 1.90 4.74
N CYS A 31 -8.19 0.94 4.47
CA CYS A 31 -8.23 0.14 3.24
C CYS A 31 -9.51 -0.71 3.22
N LYS A 32 -10.25 -0.65 2.11
CA LYS A 32 -11.44 -1.46 1.88
C LYS A 32 -11.07 -2.85 1.35
N GLY A 33 -11.97 -3.81 1.53
CA GLY A 33 -11.81 -5.17 1.00
C GLY A 33 -10.76 -6.03 1.71
N THR A 34 -10.22 -5.61 2.86
CA THR A 34 -9.24 -6.41 3.64
C THR A 34 -9.84 -7.63 4.34
N GLY A 35 -11.13 -7.93 4.13
CA GLY A 35 -11.87 -9.06 4.70
C GLY A 35 -12.50 -9.95 3.61
N SER A 36 -13.49 -10.76 3.99
CA SER A 36 -14.15 -11.75 3.12
C SER A 36 -15.03 -11.16 2.01
N SER A 37 -15.30 -9.86 2.03
CA SER A 37 -16.10 -9.15 1.03
C SER A 37 -15.29 -8.04 0.36
N GLY A 38 -14.40 -8.42 -0.56
CA GLY A 38 -13.73 -7.46 -1.45
C GLY A 38 -12.34 -7.89 -1.92
N GLY A 39 -12.01 -7.52 -3.15
CA GLY A 39 -10.72 -7.80 -3.78
C GLY A 39 -9.87 -6.54 -3.99
N ARG A 40 -8.78 -6.70 -4.74
CA ARG A 40 -8.12 -5.56 -5.39
C ARG A 40 -9.03 -5.06 -6.52
N LEU A 41 -8.98 -3.75 -6.77
CA LEU A 41 -9.63 -3.08 -7.90
C LEU A 41 -8.81 -3.22 -9.20
N VAL A 42 -7.55 -3.63 -9.07
CA VAL A 42 -6.65 -3.93 -10.19
C VAL A 42 -6.13 -5.36 -10.07
N GLU A 43 -5.94 -6.00 -11.21
CA GLU A 43 -5.32 -7.32 -11.30
C GLU A 43 -3.81 -7.21 -11.13
N LEU A 44 -3.21 -8.18 -10.44
CA LEU A 44 -1.77 -8.34 -10.32
C LEU A 44 -1.40 -9.76 -10.77
N ASP A 45 -0.24 -9.91 -11.38
CA ASP A 45 0.34 -11.22 -11.65
C ASP A 45 0.90 -11.82 -10.34
N GLU A 46 0.04 -12.56 -9.64
CA GLU A 46 0.39 -13.26 -8.40
C GLU A 46 1.27 -14.51 -8.65
N SER A 47 1.51 -14.90 -9.93
CA SER A 47 2.41 -16.01 -10.28
C SER A 47 3.86 -15.54 -10.44
N ASN A 48 4.05 -14.32 -10.95
CA ASN A 48 5.37 -13.74 -11.17
C ASN A 48 5.80 -12.82 -10.01
N VAL A 49 6.47 -13.42 -9.03
CA VAL A 49 6.84 -12.75 -7.78
C VAL A 49 8.35 -12.59 -7.60
N ARG A 50 8.74 -11.68 -6.71
CA ARG A 50 10.12 -11.47 -6.26
C ARG A 50 10.17 -11.09 -4.78
N ASP A 51 11.30 -11.32 -4.14
CA ASP A 51 11.56 -10.77 -2.82
C ASP A 51 11.96 -9.29 -2.93
N VAL A 52 11.39 -8.45 -2.06
CA VAL A 52 11.65 -7.00 -2.03
C VAL A 52 12.37 -6.66 -0.74
N HIS A 53 13.59 -6.12 -0.87
CA HIS A 53 14.38 -5.68 0.28
C HIS A 53 14.18 -4.20 0.55
N ILE A 54 13.76 -3.86 1.77
CA ILE A 54 13.56 -2.48 2.23
C ILE A 54 14.53 -2.19 3.37
N ALA A 55 15.38 -1.19 3.19
CA ALA A 55 16.34 -0.76 4.21
C ALA A 55 15.63 -0.39 5.52
N GLY A 56 16.09 -0.94 6.65
CA GLY A 56 15.51 -0.71 7.97
C GLY A 56 14.21 -1.49 8.27
N VAL A 57 13.66 -2.21 7.30
CA VAL A 57 12.44 -3.04 7.48
C VAL A 57 12.75 -4.53 7.26
N GLY A 58 13.61 -4.86 6.31
CA GLY A 58 13.98 -6.24 5.97
C GLY A 58 13.46 -6.68 4.60
N SER A 59 13.43 -8.00 4.38
CA SER A 59 12.92 -8.60 3.14
C SER A 59 11.43 -8.93 3.23
N ILE A 60 10.66 -8.58 2.21
CA ILE A 60 9.28 -9.00 2.02
C ILE A 60 9.28 -10.05 0.91
N PRO A 61 8.93 -11.32 1.21
CA PRO A 61 8.96 -12.37 0.21
C PRO A 61 7.76 -12.30 -0.74
N ALA A 62 7.91 -12.91 -1.91
CA ALA A 62 6.82 -13.21 -2.84
C ALA A 62 5.92 -12.01 -3.20
N VAL A 63 6.52 -10.85 -3.47
CA VAL A 63 5.81 -9.65 -3.93
C VAL A 63 5.61 -9.72 -5.45
N PRO A 64 4.38 -9.55 -5.97
CA PRO A 64 4.11 -9.44 -7.41
C PRO A 64 5.01 -8.40 -8.09
N ARG A 65 5.54 -8.71 -9.28
CA ARG A 65 6.48 -7.81 -9.97
C ARG A 65 5.87 -6.47 -10.36
N ASP A 66 4.55 -6.42 -10.54
CA ASP A 66 3.76 -5.22 -10.81
C ASP A 66 3.82 -4.21 -9.65
N ILE A 67 4.17 -4.66 -8.44
CA ILE A 67 4.41 -3.80 -7.30
C ILE A 67 5.84 -3.26 -7.35
N GLY A 68 5.95 -1.97 -7.67
CA GLY A 68 7.19 -1.22 -7.54
C GLY A 68 7.53 -0.95 -6.07
N CYS A 69 8.82 -1.01 -5.75
CA CYS A 69 9.35 -0.51 -4.48
C CYS A 69 10.55 0.37 -4.80
N ASP A 70 10.40 1.65 -4.54
CA ASP A 70 11.45 2.65 -4.74
C ASP A 70 11.67 3.39 -3.42
N LYS A 71 12.82 4.06 -3.29
CA LYS A 71 13.14 4.97 -2.18
C LYS A 71 12.17 6.15 -2.11
N GLY A 72 11.46 6.41 -3.21
CA GLY A 72 10.60 7.56 -3.40
C GLY A 72 11.43 8.82 -3.65
N ASP A 73 10.93 9.71 -4.50
CA ASP A 73 11.52 11.03 -4.60
C ASP A 73 11.18 11.84 -3.35
N ARG A 74 12.12 12.66 -2.86
CA ARG A 74 11.84 13.68 -1.83
C ARG A 74 10.96 14.83 -2.37
N LEU A 75 10.09 14.55 -3.33
CA LEU A 75 9.16 15.49 -3.93
C LEU A 75 7.83 15.41 -3.16
N ARG A 76 7.65 16.36 -2.24
CA ARG A 76 6.32 16.67 -1.71
C ARG A 76 5.56 17.42 -2.80
N PHE A 77 4.63 16.75 -3.46
CA PHE A 77 3.58 17.44 -4.21
C PHE A 77 2.71 18.17 -3.19
N ARG A 78 2.90 19.49 -3.05
CA ARG A 78 1.93 20.38 -2.43
C ARG A 78 1.15 21.02 -3.58
N SER A 79 -0.17 20.84 -3.59
CA SER A 79 -1.03 21.77 -4.30
C SER A 79 -0.98 23.09 -3.56
N ASP A 80 -0.70 24.20 -4.26
CA ASP A 80 -0.83 25.52 -3.66
C ASP A 80 -2.25 25.72 -3.12
N VAL A 81 -2.38 26.39 -1.98
CA VAL A 81 -3.69 26.79 -1.45
C VAL A 81 -4.11 28.03 -2.23
N LEU A 82 -5.14 27.91 -3.06
CA LEU A 82 -5.74 29.06 -3.73
C LEU A 82 -6.61 29.82 -2.72
N GLU A 83 -6.34 31.10 -2.51
CA GLU A 83 -7.25 31.98 -1.76
C GLU A 83 -8.50 32.23 -2.60
N PHE A 84 -9.67 32.01 -2.00
CA PHE A 84 -10.95 32.01 -2.73
C PHE A 84 -11.52 33.42 -3.00
N ASN A 85 -10.82 34.49 -2.60
CA ASN A 85 -11.28 35.86 -2.77
C ASN A 85 -10.15 36.76 -3.27
N GLN A 86 -10.20 37.13 -4.55
CA GLN A 86 -9.61 38.36 -5.09
C GLN A 86 -10.73 39.33 -5.44
#